data_AF-A0A7C7VUN3-F1
#
_entry.id   AF-A0A7C7VUN3-F1
#
_cell.length_a   1.000
_cell.length_b   1.000
_cell.length_c   1.000
_cell.angle_alpha   90.00
_cell.angle_beta   90.00
_cell.angle_gamma   90.00
#
_symmetry.space_group_name_H-M   'P 1'
#
loop_
_entity.id
_entity.type
_entity.pdbx_description
1 polymer ?
#
loop_
_entity_poly.entity_id
_entity_poly.type
_entity_poly.pdbx_seq_one_letter_code
_entity_poly.pdbx_strand_id
1 'polypeptide(L)'
;MKLYHAHSLINSSRLLSEKNPETFVKVDWVCYLRDEPLVPYDRLIENYHELAQTDKERIWVLRRANYLLSKQEIEELKLYLEKLYSFSIDVEEVKLPLKVDQIPQFKDEDVTGTIILRDRDEPFVLSVGIVGMVSGYRDLRNIRTVGELLGEIDLRNQR
;
A
#
# COMPACT_ATOMS: atom_id res chain seq x y z
N MET A 1 18.58 5.69 -8.54
CA MET A 1 17.94 4.92 -7.46
C MET A 1 16.69 4.24 -8.02
N LYS A 2 16.37 3.03 -7.57
CA LYS A 2 15.16 2.30 -7.95
C LYS A 2 14.09 2.45 -6.87
N LEU A 3 12.84 2.55 -7.28
CA LEU A 3 11.69 2.66 -6.39
C LEU A 3 10.73 1.49 -6.64
N TYR A 4 9.99 1.12 -5.62
CA TYR A 4 9.19 -0.09 -5.62
C TYR A 4 7.78 0.17 -5.12
N HIS A 5 6.84 -0.53 -5.72
CA HIS A 5 5.49 -0.70 -5.22
C HIS A 5 5.37 -2.10 -4.59
N ALA A 6 4.77 -2.19 -3.41
CA ALA A 6 4.65 -3.43 -2.66
C ALA A 6 3.18 -3.73 -2.39
N HIS A 7 2.77 -4.98 -2.60
CA HIS A 7 1.44 -5.42 -2.26
C HIS A 7 1.41 -6.88 -1.81
N SER A 8 0.37 -7.26 -1.08
CA SER A 8 0.06 -8.64 -0.75
C SER A 8 -1.25 -9.04 -1.41
N LEU A 9 -1.28 -10.20 -2.05
CA LEU A 9 -2.50 -10.84 -2.53
C LEU A 9 -2.84 -12.00 -1.61
N ILE A 10 -3.97 -11.87 -0.91
CA ILE A 10 -4.45 -12.90 0.01
C ILE A 10 -5.62 -13.61 -0.66
N ASN A 11 -5.36 -14.81 -1.16
CA ASN A 11 -6.41 -15.65 -1.75
C ASN A 11 -7.47 -15.96 -0.69
N SER A 12 -8.76 -15.84 -1.05
CA SER A 12 -9.80 -16.50 -0.28
C SER A 12 -10.78 -17.19 -1.22
N SER A 13 -10.87 -18.50 -1.02
CA SER A 13 -11.58 -19.45 -1.87
C SER A 13 -13.10 -19.31 -1.82
N ARG A 14 -13.63 -18.46 -0.93
CA ARG A 14 -15.07 -18.21 -0.75
C ARG A 14 -15.48 -16.74 -0.97
N LEU A 15 -14.60 -15.89 -1.52
CA LEU A 15 -14.87 -14.45 -1.73
C LEU A 15 -15.91 -14.12 -2.82
N LEU A 16 -16.65 -15.09 -3.33
CA LEU A 16 -17.76 -14.90 -4.25
C LEU A 16 -18.95 -14.27 -3.52
N SER A 17 -18.87 -12.98 -3.17
CA SER A 17 -20.10 -12.19 -3.11
C SER A 17 -20.47 -11.89 -4.56
N GLU A 18 -21.75 -11.98 -4.92
CA GLU A 18 -22.22 -11.63 -6.28
C GLU A 18 -21.87 -10.18 -6.68
N LYS A 19 -21.38 -9.38 -5.72
CA LYS A 19 -20.97 -7.98 -5.87
C LYS A 19 -19.47 -7.79 -6.04
N ASN A 20 -18.66 -8.83 -5.91
CA ASN A 20 -17.21 -8.72 -6.00
C ASN A 20 -16.63 -9.83 -6.91
N PRO A 21 -16.14 -9.48 -8.11
CA PRO A 21 -15.62 -10.47 -9.06
C PRO A 21 -14.24 -11.01 -8.67
N GLU A 22 -13.55 -10.38 -7.70
CA GLU A 22 -12.20 -10.75 -7.29
C GLU A 22 -12.21 -11.85 -6.21
N THR A 23 -11.34 -12.85 -6.39
CA THR A 23 -11.16 -13.98 -5.45
C THR A 23 -10.00 -13.78 -4.48
N PHE A 24 -9.52 -12.54 -4.35
CA PHE A 24 -8.42 -12.16 -3.47
C PHE A 24 -8.73 -10.86 -2.74
N VAL A 25 -8.12 -10.68 -1.58
CA VAL A 25 -7.98 -9.38 -0.92
C VAL A 25 -6.60 -8.82 -1.25
N LYS A 26 -6.54 -7.58 -1.70
CA LYS A 26 -5.27 -6.90 -1.98
C LYS A 26 -4.96 -5.92 -0.85
N VAL A 27 -3.73 -5.96 -0.36
CA VAL A 27 -3.20 -4.97 0.57
C VAL A 27 -2.03 -4.27 -0.10
N ASP A 28 -2.21 -3.00 -0.48
CA ASP A 28 -1.13 -2.17 -1.01
C ASP A 28 -0.37 -1.53 0.16
N TRP A 29 0.92 -1.87 0.29
CA TRP A 29 1.76 -1.39 1.38
C TRP A 29 2.52 -0.14 0.95
N VAL A 30 2.20 0.98 1.59
CA VAL A 30 2.73 2.29 1.21
C VAL A 30 3.40 2.99 2.38
N CYS A 31 4.40 3.82 2.05
CA CYS A 31 4.97 4.73 3.02
C CYS A 31 3.96 5.82 3.39
N TYR A 32 3.64 5.92 4.68
CA TYR A 32 2.74 6.93 5.23
C TYR A 32 3.58 8.00 5.93
N LEU A 33 3.39 9.26 5.53
CA LEU A 33 4.07 10.45 6.09
C LEU A 33 5.56 10.54 5.80
N ARG A 34 5.98 10.24 4.57
CA ARG A 34 7.34 10.61 4.13
C ARG A 34 7.42 12.11 3.86
N ASP A 35 8.25 12.81 4.62
CA ASP A 35 8.44 14.27 4.50
C ASP A 35 9.19 14.65 3.22
N GLU A 36 10.22 13.88 2.83
CA GLU A 36 11.03 14.13 1.63
C GLU A 36 10.94 12.97 0.64
N PRO A 37 10.82 13.22 -0.68
CA PRO A 37 10.78 12.14 -1.64
C PRO A 37 12.13 11.43 -1.69
N LEU A 38 12.10 10.11 -1.88
CA LEU A 38 13.32 9.32 -2.09
C LEU A 38 14.13 9.82 -3.29
N VAL A 39 13.45 10.31 -4.33
CA VAL A 39 14.06 10.87 -5.53
C VAL A 39 13.48 12.27 -5.75
N PRO A 40 14.30 13.28 -6.12
CA PRO A 40 13.80 14.60 -6.47
C PRO A 40 12.60 14.57 -7.43
N TYR A 41 11.58 15.39 -7.19
CA TYR A 41 10.30 15.33 -7.92
C TYR A 41 10.43 15.56 -9.43
N ASP A 42 11.40 16.37 -9.86
CA ASP A 42 11.77 16.61 -11.26
C ASP A 42 12.29 15.36 -11.98
N ARG A 43 12.82 14.39 -11.23
CA ARG A 43 13.27 13.08 -11.74
C ARG A 43 12.25 11.97 -11.49
N LEU A 44 11.36 12.16 -10.51
CA LEU A 44 10.33 11.20 -10.14
C LEU A 44 9.11 11.28 -11.05
N ILE A 45 8.72 12.49 -11.47
CA ILE A 45 7.45 12.74 -12.18
C ILE A 45 7.72 13.40 -13.53
N GLU A 46 7.16 12.83 -14.59
CA GLU A 46 7.23 13.37 -15.95
C GLU A 46 6.54 14.74 -16.00
N ASN A 47 7.18 15.71 -16.65
CA ASN A 47 6.68 17.09 -16.78
C ASN A 47 6.32 17.75 -15.42
N TYR A 48 7.07 17.44 -14.36
CA TYR A 48 6.85 17.99 -13.01
C TYR A 48 6.67 19.52 -12.96
N HIS A 49 7.41 20.25 -13.80
CA HIS A 49 7.34 21.71 -13.88
C HIS A 49 6.03 22.22 -14.48
N GLU A 50 5.33 21.40 -15.26
CA GLU A 50 4.04 21.70 -15.89
C GLU A 50 2.84 21.38 -14.98
N LEU A 51 3.06 20.68 -13.85
CA LEU A 51 2.01 20.45 -12.86
C LEU A 51 1.53 21.80 -12.29
N ALA A 52 0.21 22.03 -12.30
CA ALA A 52 -0.42 23.26 -11.84
C ALA A 52 0.13 23.71 -10.47
N GLN A 53 0.63 24.95 -10.39
CA GLN A 53 1.41 25.41 -9.24
C GLN A 53 0.58 25.72 -7.98
N THR A 54 -0.75 25.85 -8.11
CA THR A 54 -1.62 26.38 -7.04
C THR A 54 -2.64 25.40 -6.48
N ASP A 55 -2.65 24.15 -6.92
CA ASP A 55 -3.80 23.29 -6.66
C ASP A 55 -3.54 22.17 -5.67
N LYS A 56 -4.59 21.87 -4.90
CA LYS A 56 -4.71 20.66 -4.08
C LYS A 56 -4.26 19.42 -4.85
N GLU A 57 -4.51 19.38 -6.16
CA GLU A 57 -4.10 18.31 -7.07
C GLU A 57 -2.59 18.07 -7.08
N ARG A 58 -1.76 19.12 -7.16
CA ARG A 58 -0.30 18.98 -7.08
C ARG A 58 0.12 18.39 -5.74
N ILE A 59 -0.46 18.87 -4.63
CA ILE A 59 -0.16 18.34 -3.29
C ILE A 59 -0.53 16.84 -3.21
N TRP A 60 -1.68 16.45 -3.77
CA TRP A 60 -2.10 15.06 -3.81
C TRP A 60 -1.15 14.19 -4.64
N VAL A 61 -0.75 14.65 -5.81
CA VAL A 61 0.21 13.96 -6.68
C VAL A 61 1.55 13.74 -5.94
N LEU A 62 2.07 14.77 -5.28
CA LEU A 62 3.34 14.67 -4.56
C LEU A 62 3.27 13.75 -3.33
N ARG A 63 2.17 13.80 -2.58
CA ARG A 63 1.93 12.87 -1.46
C ARG A 63 1.85 11.43 -1.91
N ARG A 64 1.16 11.16 -3.03
CA ARG A 64 1.04 9.80 -3.59
C ARG A 64 2.36 9.31 -4.19
N ALA A 65 3.15 10.19 -4.80
CA ALA A 65 4.48 9.83 -5.29
C ALA A 65 5.41 9.37 -4.15
N ASN A 66 5.19 9.87 -2.93
CA ASN A 66 5.93 9.46 -1.74
C ASN A 66 5.53 8.08 -1.17
N TYR A 67 4.47 7.45 -1.69
CA TYR A 67 4.04 6.11 -1.27
C TYR A 67 5.03 5.01 -1.64
N LEU A 68 5.88 5.27 -2.65
CA LEU A 68 6.87 4.32 -3.11
C LEU A 68 7.94 4.04 -2.05
N LEU A 69 8.46 2.82 -2.12
CA LEU A 69 9.45 2.30 -1.19
C LEU A 69 10.81 2.16 -1.85
N SER A 70 11.85 2.38 -1.08
CA SER A 70 13.23 2.02 -1.41
C SER A 70 13.44 0.52 -1.23
N LYS A 71 14.55 0.00 -1.78
CA LYS A 71 14.89 -1.42 -1.62
C LYS A 71 15.02 -1.83 -0.14
N GLN A 72 15.62 -0.98 0.68
CA GLN A 72 15.82 -1.26 2.10
C GLN A 72 14.47 -1.36 2.83
N GLU A 73 13.56 -0.42 2.59
CA GLU A 73 12.23 -0.43 3.21
C GLU A 73 11.41 -1.65 2.78
N ILE A 74 11.57 -2.13 1.54
CA ILE A 74 10.98 -3.39 1.08
C ILE A 74 11.53 -4.59 1.85
N GLU A 75 12.84 -4.65 2.07
CA GLU A 75 13.47 -5.75 2.81
C GLU A 75 13.02 -5.76 4.28
N GLU A 76 12.94 -4.59 4.91
CA GLU A 76 12.39 -4.43 6.26
C GLU A 76 10.93 -4.86 6.33
N LEU A 77 10.11 -4.40 5.39
CA LEU A 77 8.69 -4.73 5.32
C LEU A 77 8.45 -6.23 5.09
N LYS A 78 9.23 -6.87 4.20
CA LYS A 78 9.17 -8.33 3.98
C LYS A 78 9.47 -9.09 5.26
N LEU A 79 10.57 -8.76 5.92
CA LEU A 79 10.94 -9.42 7.17
C LEU A 79 9.89 -9.22 8.26
N TYR A 80 9.30 -8.03 8.34
CA TYR A 80 8.24 -7.71 9.29
C TYR A 80 6.99 -8.56 9.06
N LEU A 81 6.46 -8.53 7.84
CA LEU A 81 5.21 -9.21 7.48
C LEU A 81 5.35 -10.74 7.44
N GLU A 82 6.48 -11.27 6.98
CA GLU A 82 6.74 -12.72 6.98
C GLU A 82 6.86 -13.26 8.40
N LYS A 83 7.61 -12.59 9.29
CA LYS A 83 7.83 -13.07 10.66
C LYS A 83 6.58 -12.99 11.53
N LEU A 84 5.82 -11.90 11.44
CA LEU A 84 4.70 -11.66 12.34
C LEU A 84 3.39 -12.24 11.82
N TYR A 85 3.19 -12.26 10.50
CA TYR A 85 1.90 -12.58 9.91
C TYR A 85 1.95 -13.64 8.81
N SER A 86 3.14 -14.16 8.47
CA SER A 86 3.33 -15.11 7.37
C SER A 86 2.77 -14.61 6.02
N PHE A 87 2.80 -13.29 5.82
CA PHE A 87 2.33 -12.66 4.57
C PHE A 87 3.45 -12.63 3.54
N SER A 88 3.14 -13.07 2.32
CA SER A 88 3.98 -12.82 1.16
C SER A 88 3.76 -11.41 0.63
N ILE A 89 4.83 -10.81 0.12
CA ILE A 89 4.79 -9.49 -0.53
C ILE A 89 5.32 -9.63 -1.95
N ASP A 90 4.49 -9.23 -2.89
CA ASP A 90 4.85 -9.01 -4.28
C ASP A 90 5.37 -7.59 -4.46
N VAL A 91 6.45 -7.46 -5.22
CA VAL A 91 7.17 -6.20 -5.38
C VAL A 91 7.39 -5.91 -6.85
N GLU A 92 6.96 -4.72 -7.27
CA GLU A 92 7.10 -4.23 -8.63
C GLU A 92 8.09 -3.06 -8.65
N GLU A 93 9.14 -3.17 -9.47
CA GLU A 93 10.04 -2.04 -9.73
C GLU A 93 9.35 -1.02 -10.64
N VAL A 94 9.33 0.22 -10.19
CA VAL A 94 8.70 1.33 -10.92
C VAL A 94 9.71 1.97 -11.87
N LYS A 95 9.30 2.18 -13.12
CA LYS A 95 10.12 2.85 -14.14
C LYS A 95 9.95 4.37 -14.03
N LEU A 96 11.07 5.07 -13.79
CA LEU A 96 11.11 6.53 -13.69
C LEU A 96 11.47 7.20 -15.03
N PRO A 97 11.00 8.44 -15.29
CA PRO A 97 10.01 9.19 -14.51
C PRO A 97 8.60 8.61 -14.67
N LEU A 98 7.73 8.89 -13.70
CA LEU A 98 6.33 8.46 -13.66
C LEU A 98 5.41 9.47 -14.32
N LYS A 99 4.47 9.00 -15.13
CA LYS A 99 3.28 9.79 -15.47
C LYS A 99 2.36 9.89 -14.25
N VAL A 100 1.55 10.95 -14.20
CA VAL A 100 0.61 11.18 -13.07
C VAL A 100 -0.38 10.02 -12.90
N ASP A 101 -0.80 9.38 -13.98
CA ASP A 101 -1.67 8.20 -13.99
C ASP A 101 -0.96 6.91 -13.55
N GLN A 102 0.38 6.89 -13.53
CA GLN A 102 1.20 5.76 -13.05
C GLN A 102 1.58 5.87 -11.58
N ILE A 103 1.37 7.03 -10.96
CA ILE A 103 1.57 7.20 -9.51
C ILE A 103 0.50 6.37 -8.78
N PRO A 104 0.83 5.60 -7.73
CA PRO A 104 -0.15 4.80 -6.99
C PRO A 104 -1.40 5.61 -6.62
N GLN A 105 -2.56 5.17 -7.13
CA GLN A 105 -3.85 5.79 -6.87
C GLN A 105 -4.73 4.83 -6.08
N PHE A 106 -5.21 5.31 -4.94
CA PHE A 106 -6.27 4.64 -4.20
C PHE A 106 -7.56 5.42 -4.44
N LYS A 107 -8.59 4.74 -4.93
CA LYS A 107 -9.94 5.28 -4.92
C LYS A 107 -10.48 5.03 -3.52
N ASP A 108 -10.84 6.09 -2.80
CA ASP A 108 -11.34 5.97 -1.43
C ASP A 108 -12.56 5.02 -1.33
N GLU A 109 -13.35 4.92 -2.40
CA GLU A 109 -14.51 4.00 -2.51
C GLU A 109 -14.11 2.51 -2.56
N ASP A 110 -12.90 2.21 -3.02
CA ASP A 110 -12.38 0.84 -3.15
C ASP A 110 -11.53 0.43 -1.94
N VAL A 111 -11.13 1.39 -1.10
CA VAL A 111 -10.38 1.15 0.15
C VAL A 111 -11.35 0.82 1.28
N THR A 112 -11.26 -0.40 1.78
CA THR A 112 -12.21 -0.97 2.74
C THR A 112 -11.64 -1.05 4.17
N GLY A 113 -10.34 -0.78 4.29
CA GLY A 113 -9.64 -0.67 5.55
C GLY A 113 -8.24 -0.09 5.39
N THR A 114 -7.65 0.27 6.52
CA THR A 114 -6.31 0.86 6.59
C THR A 114 -5.58 0.23 7.76
N ILE A 115 -4.56 -0.57 7.45
CA ILE A 115 -3.74 -1.26 8.44
C ILE A 115 -2.53 -0.39 8.72
N ILE A 116 -2.39 0.12 9.93
CA ILE A 116 -1.20 0.89 10.30
C ILE A 116 -0.20 -0.08 10.92
N LEU A 117 0.94 -0.30 10.25
CA LEU A 117 2.04 -1.06 10.83
C LEU A 117 2.81 -0.12 11.75
N ARG A 118 2.53 -0.23 13.05
CA ARG A 118 3.19 0.56 14.07
C ARG A 118 3.32 -0.30 15.30
N ASP A 119 4.55 -0.65 15.65
CA ASP A 119 4.78 -1.01 17.03
C ASP A 119 6.09 -0.43 17.55
N ARG A 120 5.99 0.25 18.70
CA ARG A 120 7.14 0.79 19.43
C ARG A 120 7.82 -0.29 20.26
N ASP A 121 7.10 -1.38 20.55
CA ASP A 121 7.54 -2.44 21.45
C ASP A 121 7.97 -3.72 20.71
N GLU A 122 7.92 -3.72 19.38
CA GLU A 122 8.37 -4.84 18.55
C GLU A 122 9.88 -4.77 18.23
N PRO A 123 10.58 -5.92 18.20
CA PRO A 123 12.02 -5.96 17.96
C PRO A 123 12.44 -5.56 16.54
N PHE A 124 11.49 -5.35 15.63
CA PHE A 124 11.71 -4.98 14.23
C PHE A 124 11.01 -3.64 13.94
N VAL A 125 11.70 -2.54 14.23
CA VAL A 125 11.20 -1.19 13.93
C VAL A 125 11.37 -0.93 12.43
N LEU A 126 10.27 -0.73 11.71
CA LEU A 126 10.29 -0.24 10.33
C LEU A 126 10.92 1.15 10.30
N SER A 127 11.85 1.39 9.37
CA SER A 127 12.53 2.70 9.25
C SER A 127 11.58 3.84 8.86
N VAL A 128 10.43 3.51 8.28
CA VAL A 128 9.36 4.44 7.91
C VAL A 128 8.00 3.94 8.39
N GLY A 129 7.05 4.86 8.57
CA GLY A 129 5.66 4.49 8.81
C GLY A 129 5.09 3.78 7.57
N ILE A 130 4.60 2.55 7.74
CA ILE A 130 3.94 1.80 6.66
C ILE A 130 2.46 1.68 6.96
N VAL A 131 1.65 1.90 5.92
CA VAL A 131 0.21 1.69 5.94
C VAL A 131 -0.17 0.71 4.84
N GLY A 132 -0.97 -0.30 5.18
CA GLY A 132 -1.62 -1.21 4.25
C GLY A 132 -3.00 -0.68 3.85
N MET A 133 -3.17 -0.35 2.58
CA MET A 133 -4.44 0.05 2.00
C MET A 133 -5.16 -1.21 1.53
N VAL A 134 -6.23 -1.60 2.21
CA VAL A 134 -6.96 -2.84 1.91
C VAL A 134 -8.01 -2.56 0.85
N SER A 135 -8.00 -3.34 -0.24
CA SER A 135 -8.96 -3.25 -1.34
C SER A 135 -9.39 -4.65 -1.81
N GLY A 136 -10.41 -4.68 -2.67
CA GLY A 136 -10.95 -5.94 -3.20
C GLY A 136 -12.00 -6.59 -2.28
N TYR A 137 -12.64 -5.84 -1.37
CA TYR A 137 -13.81 -6.35 -0.61
C TYR A 137 -14.73 -5.27 -0.01
N ARG A 138 -15.78 -4.85 -0.74
CA ARG A 138 -16.67 -3.72 -0.37
C ARG A 138 -17.38 -3.84 0.99
N ASP A 139 -17.47 -5.05 1.56
CA ASP A 139 -18.16 -5.29 2.83
C ASP A 139 -17.21 -5.39 4.04
N LEU A 140 -15.88 -5.32 3.85
CA LEU A 140 -14.95 -5.11 4.95
C LEU A 140 -15.06 -3.63 5.34
N ARG A 141 -15.36 -3.35 6.61
CA ARG A 141 -15.38 -1.98 7.11
C ARG A 141 -14.58 -1.92 8.39
N ASN A 142 -13.68 -0.95 8.48
CA ASN A 142 -12.86 -0.67 9.65
C ASN A 142 -11.80 -1.73 10.00
N ILE A 143 -11.18 -2.38 9.01
CA ILE A 143 -9.96 -3.16 9.27
C ILE A 143 -8.83 -2.19 9.64
N ARG A 144 -8.28 -2.35 10.85
CA ARG A 144 -7.23 -1.50 11.44
C ARG A 144 -5.94 -2.28 11.68
N THR A 145 -6.01 -3.60 11.79
CA THR A 145 -4.85 -4.46 12.05
C THR A 145 -4.80 -5.64 11.08
N VAL A 146 -3.61 -6.23 10.92
CA VAL A 146 -3.44 -7.47 10.14
C VAL A 146 -4.22 -8.63 10.77
N GLY A 147 -4.27 -8.70 12.11
CA GLY A 147 -5.03 -9.73 12.83
C GLY A 147 -6.54 -9.64 12.58
N GLU A 148 -7.11 -8.43 12.54
CA GLU A 148 -8.52 -8.23 12.16
C GLU A 148 -8.79 -8.67 10.71
N LEU A 149 -7.86 -8.36 9.80
CA LEU A 149 -7.98 -8.79 8.41
C LEU A 149 -8.01 -10.32 8.31
N LEU A 150 -7.05 -10.98 8.95
CA LEU A 150 -6.94 -12.44 8.95
C LEU A 150 -8.14 -13.11 9.61
N GLY A 151 -8.59 -12.60 10.76
CA GLY A 151 -9.78 -13.11 11.45
C GLY A 151 -11.05 -13.01 10.60
N GLU A 152 -11.25 -11.90 9.88
CA GLU A 152 -12.38 -11.76 8.96
C GLU A 152 -12.30 -12.72 7.78
N ILE A 153 -11.10 -12.94 7.22
CA ILE A 153 -10.89 -13.91 6.14
C ILE A 153 -11.19 -15.33 6.64
N ASP A 154 -10.69 -15.71 7.82
CA ASP A 154 -10.88 -17.04 8.41
C ASP A 154 -12.35 -17.32 8.74
N LEU A 155 -13.04 -16.38 9.39
CA LEU A 155 -14.47 -16.49 9.71
C LEU A 155 -15.32 -16.77 8.47
N ARG A 156 -14.97 -16.15 7.34
CA ARG A 156 -15.69 -16.31 6.07
C ARG A 156 -15.30 -17.58 5.33
N ASN A 157 -14.05 -18.02 5.45
CA ASN A 157 -13.62 -19.32 4.91
C ASN A 157 -14.29 -20.50 5.63
N GLN A 158 -14.72 -20.32 6.88
CA GLN A 158 -15.46 -21.33 7.66
C GLN A 158 -16.96 -21.39 7.34
N ARG A 159 -17.56 -20.29 6.88
CA ARG A 159 -18.99 -20.19 6.48
C ARG A 159 -19.22 -20.71 5.08
#